data_AF-A0AA39YM02-F1
#
_entry.id   AF-A0AA39YM02-F1
#
_cell.length_a   1.000
_cell.length_b   1.000
_cell.length_c   1.000
_cell.angle_alpha   90.00
_cell.angle_beta   90.00
_cell.angle_gamma   90.00
#
_symmetry.space_group_name_H-M   'P 1'
#
loop_
_entity.id
_entity.type
_entity.pdbx_description
1 polymer ?
#
loop_
_entity_poly.entity_id
_entity_poly.type
_entity_poly.pdbx_seq_one_letter_code
_entity_poly.pdbx_strand_id
1 'polypeptide(L)'
;MAITLADGFIAVTDKAISNLHSAKAARNELHGAKETLEKIVAEADHLIDILSQAQGVQGVQSDAVNRQAFAIMDLASRLTVLMLTMGAENRRNIEPRVLQAGDAEHRYLEGMLRQMENARTLLTDLIRSSPGGSDPIQF
;
A
#
# COMPACT_ATOMS: atom_id res chain seq x y z
N MET A 1 3.77 -25.35 -18.97
CA MET A 1 4.55 -24.57 -18.00
C MET A 1 3.78 -24.57 -16.70
N ALA A 2 4.35 -25.12 -15.62
CA ALA A 2 3.74 -25.04 -14.30
C ALA A 2 4.20 -23.74 -13.63
N ILE A 3 3.26 -22.88 -13.25
CA ILE A 3 3.56 -21.69 -12.45
C ILE A 3 3.90 -22.18 -11.05
N THR A 4 5.11 -21.90 -10.57
CA THR A 4 5.50 -22.27 -9.20
C THR A 4 4.97 -21.24 -8.20
N LEU A 5 4.90 -21.61 -6.92
CA LEU A 5 4.52 -20.68 -5.85
C LEU A 5 5.46 -19.46 -5.79
N ALA A 6 6.75 -19.66 -6.08
CA ALA A 6 7.76 -18.61 -6.14
C ALA A 6 7.48 -17.61 -7.28
N ASP A 7 7.13 -18.10 -8.48
CA ASP A 7 6.77 -17.25 -9.62
C ASP A 7 5.51 -16.43 -9.32
N GLY A 8 4.53 -17.06 -8.66
CA GLY A 8 3.31 -16.39 -8.22
C GLY A 8 3.57 -15.30 -7.18
N PHE A 9 4.45 -15.56 -6.21
CA PHE A 9 4.79 -14.59 -5.16
C PHE A 9 5.49 -13.35 -5.71
N ILE A 10 6.49 -13.53 -6.59
CA ILE A 10 7.20 -12.41 -7.22
C ILE A 10 6.21 -11.54 -7.99
N ALA A 11 5.36 -12.13 -8.83
CA ALA A 11 4.39 -11.40 -9.64
C ALA A 11 3.36 -10.63 -8.78
N VAL A 12 2.86 -11.23 -7.69
CA VAL A 12 1.94 -10.55 -6.76
C VAL A 12 2.63 -9.37 -6.08
N THR A 13 3.89 -9.55 -5.69
CA THR A 13 4.64 -8.54 -4.96
C THR A 13 5.03 -7.37 -5.86
N ASP A 14 5.48 -7.62 -7.08
CA ASP A 14 5.70 -6.59 -8.11
C ASP A 14 4.44 -5.78 -8.36
N LYS A 15 3.29 -6.47 -8.42
CA LYS A 15 2.01 -5.80 -8.64
C LYS A 15 1.59 -4.96 -7.43
N ALA A 16 1.80 -5.46 -6.21
CA ALA A 16 1.56 -4.71 -4.99
C ALA A 16 2.40 -3.42 -4.94
N ILE A 17 3.71 -3.53 -5.23
CA ILE A 17 4.65 -2.39 -5.29
C ILE A 17 4.20 -1.38 -6.35
N SER A 18 3.88 -1.84 -7.56
CA SER A 18 3.39 -0.98 -8.65
C SER A 18 2.11 -0.21 -8.26
N ASN A 19 1.18 -0.87 -7.56
CA ASN A 19 -0.04 -0.22 -7.09
C ASN A 19 0.23 0.78 -5.96
N LEU A 20 1.19 0.50 -5.06
CA LEU A 20 1.61 1.45 -4.03
C LEU A 20 2.23 2.71 -4.65
N HIS A 21 3.09 2.57 -5.66
CA HIS A 21 3.59 3.71 -6.43
C HIS A 21 2.47 4.50 -7.11
N SER A 22 1.46 3.82 -7.65
CA SER A 22 0.30 4.47 -8.27
C SER A 22 -0.52 5.25 -7.24
N ALA A 23 -0.71 4.72 -6.03
CA ALA A 23 -1.36 5.43 -4.93
C ALA A 23 -0.58 6.69 -4.54
N LYS A 24 0.76 6.59 -4.41
CA LYS A 24 1.61 7.75 -4.14
C LYS A 24 1.49 8.82 -5.22
N ALA A 25 1.42 8.44 -6.49
CA ALA A 25 1.24 9.40 -7.58
C ALA A 25 -0.15 10.05 -7.53
N ALA A 26 -1.20 9.27 -7.26
CA ALA A 26 -2.58 9.75 -7.19
C ALA A 26 -2.82 10.74 -6.04
N ARG A 27 -1.99 10.74 -4.99
CA ARG A 27 -2.01 11.78 -3.95
C ARG A 27 -1.87 13.19 -4.52
N ASN A 28 -1.17 13.37 -5.65
CA ASN A 28 -0.98 14.69 -6.27
C ASN A 28 -2.24 15.25 -6.93
N GLU A 29 -3.27 14.44 -7.10
CA GLU A 29 -4.58 14.89 -7.58
C GLU A 29 -5.41 15.57 -6.48
N LEU A 30 -4.98 15.48 -5.21
CA LEU A 30 -5.69 15.98 -4.06
C LEU A 30 -4.97 17.18 -3.43
N HIS A 31 -5.77 18.13 -2.93
CA HIS A 31 -5.32 19.29 -2.18
C HIS A 31 -6.02 19.32 -0.82
N GLY A 32 -5.34 19.77 0.22
CA GLY A 32 -5.85 19.73 1.60
C GLY A 32 -5.45 18.46 2.34
N ALA A 33 -5.92 18.30 3.58
CA ALA A 33 -5.62 17.16 4.47
C ALA A 33 -4.16 16.66 4.42
N LYS A 34 -3.24 17.63 4.41
CA LYS A 34 -1.83 17.42 4.08
C LYS A 34 -1.21 16.31 4.94
N GLU A 35 -1.48 16.32 6.24
CA GLU A 35 -0.96 15.33 7.19
C GLU A 35 -1.38 13.90 6.84
N THR A 36 -2.67 13.65 6.62
CA THR A 36 -3.19 12.30 6.28
C THR A 36 -2.61 11.81 4.95
N LEU A 37 -2.55 12.69 3.94
CA LEU A 37 -1.99 12.34 2.64
C LEU A 37 -0.49 12.06 2.70
N GLU A 38 0.27 12.82 3.49
CA GLU A 38 1.70 12.59 3.71
C GLU A 38 1.95 11.27 4.46
N LYS A 39 1.15 10.95 5.47
CA LYS A 39 1.21 9.66 6.17
C LYS A 39 0.90 8.49 5.25
N ILE A 40 -0.08 8.62 4.35
CA ILE A 40 -0.38 7.60 3.33
C ILE A 40 0.83 7.37 2.42
N VAL A 41 1.50 8.43 1.98
CA VAL A 41 2.69 8.33 1.12
C VAL A 41 3.83 7.63 1.87
N ALA A 42 4.09 8.01 3.13
CA ALA A 42 5.11 7.38 3.95
C ALA A 42 4.81 5.89 4.22
N GLU A 43 3.55 5.55 4.53
CA GLU A 43 3.15 4.17 4.76
C GLU A 43 3.24 3.33 3.49
N ALA A 44 2.95 3.91 2.32
CA ALA A 44 3.18 3.25 1.04
C ALA A 44 4.66 2.95 0.81
N ASP A 45 5.56 3.88 1.16
CA ASP A 45 7.01 3.68 1.07
C ASP A 45 7.49 2.55 1.99
N HIS A 46 7.05 2.53 3.25
CA HIS A 46 7.37 1.43 4.16
C HIS A 46 6.92 0.07 3.62
N LEU A 47 5.71 -0.02 3.06
CA LEU A 47 5.21 -1.26 2.47
C LEU A 47 6.01 -1.67 1.23
N ILE A 48 6.41 -0.72 0.38
CA ILE A 48 7.28 -0.98 -0.79
C ILE A 48 8.61 -1.56 -0.34
N ASP A 49 9.25 -0.97 0.68
CA ASP A 49 10.54 -1.40 1.18
C ASP A 49 10.48 -2.84 1.73
N ILE A 50 9.46 -3.13 2.55
CA ILE A 50 9.27 -4.46 3.14
C ILE A 50 9.02 -5.51 2.06
N LEU A 51 8.15 -5.21 1.09
CA LEU A 51 7.83 -6.12 -0.01
C LEU A 51 9.05 -6.38 -0.91
N SER A 52 9.83 -5.34 -1.22
CA SER A 52 11.05 -5.45 -2.03
C SER A 52 12.10 -6.33 -1.33
N GLN A 53 12.25 -6.17 -0.01
CA GLN A 53 13.14 -7.02 0.78
C GLN A 53 12.65 -8.48 0.83
N ALA A 54 11.34 -8.69 1.01
CA ALA A 54 10.74 -10.03 1.03
C ALA A 54 10.94 -10.79 -0.29
N GLN A 55 10.91 -10.11 -1.45
CA GLN A 55 11.22 -10.72 -2.74
C GLN A 55 12.66 -11.25 -2.82
N GLY A 56 13.61 -10.56 -2.20
CA GLY A 56 15.03 -10.92 -2.20
C GLY A 56 15.38 -12.12 -1.33
N VAL A 57 14.46 -12.61 -0.49
CA VAL A 57 14.73 -13.68 0.49
C VAL A 57 13.89 -14.92 0.19
N GLN A 58 14.52 -15.98 -0.33
CA GLN A 58 13.82 -17.25 -0.65
C GLN A 58 13.10 -17.87 0.57
N GLY A 59 13.64 -17.70 1.78
CA GLY A 59 13.06 -18.26 3.01
C GLY A 59 11.82 -17.52 3.55
N VAL A 60 11.38 -16.43 2.89
CA VAL A 60 10.21 -15.62 3.29
C VAL A 60 8.98 -15.91 2.42
N GLN A 61 9.16 -16.66 1.33
CA GLN A 61 8.11 -17.00 0.38
C GLN A 61 7.18 -18.07 0.96
N SER A 62 6.12 -17.63 1.64
CA SER A 62 5.07 -18.48 2.19
C SER A 62 3.69 -18.05 1.69
N ASP A 63 2.72 -18.97 1.75
CA ASP A 63 1.32 -18.66 1.40
C ASP A 63 0.76 -17.51 2.23
N ALA A 64 1.16 -17.37 3.50
CA ALA A 64 0.69 -16.31 4.36
C ALA A 64 1.22 -14.94 3.92
N VAL A 65 2.52 -14.86 3.61
CA VAL A 65 3.14 -13.63 3.07
C VAL A 65 2.55 -13.30 1.70
N ASN A 66 2.32 -14.30 0.84
CA ASN A 66 1.69 -14.09 -0.47
C ASN A 66 0.25 -13.55 -0.36
N ARG A 67 -0.57 -14.12 0.54
CA ARG A 67 -1.92 -13.60 0.82
C ARG A 67 -1.87 -12.17 1.33
N GLN A 68 -0.89 -11.84 2.17
CA GLN A 68 -0.75 -10.49 2.69
C GLN A 68 -0.30 -9.50 1.60
N ALA A 69 0.61 -9.89 0.71
CA ALA A 69 1.00 -9.09 -0.45
C ALA A 69 -0.20 -8.84 -1.38
N PHE A 70 -1.05 -9.84 -1.61
CA PHE A 70 -2.30 -9.67 -2.36
C PHE A 70 -3.27 -8.69 -1.68
N ALA A 71 -3.42 -8.77 -0.35
CA ALA A 71 -4.26 -7.82 0.39
C ALA A 71 -3.74 -6.38 0.27
N ILE A 72 -2.42 -6.18 0.34
CA ILE A 72 -1.78 -4.88 0.11
C ILE A 72 -2.02 -4.38 -1.32
N MET A 73 -1.92 -5.27 -2.31
CA MET A 73 -2.21 -4.95 -3.72
C MET A 73 -3.65 -4.44 -3.92
N ASP A 74 -4.65 -5.11 -3.32
CA ASP A 74 -6.06 -4.69 -3.38
C ASP A 74 -6.28 -3.35 -2.66
N LEU A 75 -5.71 -3.21 -1.47
CA LEU A 75 -5.79 -1.98 -0.69
C LEU A 75 -5.22 -0.77 -1.45
N ALA A 76 -4.03 -0.91 -2.04
CA ALA A 76 -3.39 0.13 -2.83
C ALA A 76 -4.18 0.48 -4.10
N SER A 77 -4.82 -0.52 -4.73
CA SER A 77 -5.69 -0.30 -5.90
C SER A 77 -6.91 0.55 -5.52
N ARG A 78 -7.61 0.17 -4.45
CA ARG A 78 -8.79 0.89 -3.96
C ARG A 78 -8.44 2.31 -3.56
N LEU A 79 -7.32 2.49 -2.88
CA LEU A 79 -6.83 3.81 -2.49
C LEU A 79 -6.53 4.68 -3.71
N THR A 80 -5.88 4.13 -4.73
CA THR A 80 -5.61 4.82 -5.99
C THR A 80 -6.91 5.28 -6.66
N VAL A 81 -7.87 4.36 -6.84
CA VAL A 81 -9.17 4.67 -7.47
C VAL A 81 -9.91 5.75 -6.69
N LEU A 82 -9.90 5.66 -5.35
CA LEU A 82 -10.53 6.64 -4.47
C LEU A 82 -9.96 8.05 -4.69
N MET A 83 -8.63 8.18 -4.62
CA MET A 83 -7.97 9.48 -4.78
C MET A 83 -8.12 10.05 -6.20
N LEU A 84 -8.05 9.21 -7.23
CA LEU A 84 -8.28 9.63 -8.61
C LEU A 84 -9.73 10.11 -8.81
N THR A 85 -10.71 9.44 -8.20
CA THR A 85 -12.12 9.82 -8.29
C THR A 85 -12.37 11.15 -7.61
N MET A 86 -11.87 11.31 -6.37
CA MET A 86 -11.93 12.59 -5.64
C MET A 86 -11.26 13.73 -6.43
N GLY A 87 -10.08 13.48 -7.01
CA GLY A 87 -9.38 14.47 -7.83
C GLY A 87 -10.13 14.82 -9.12
N ALA A 88 -10.76 13.84 -9.77
CA ALA A 88 -11.58 14.05 -10.96
C ALA A 88 -12.86 14.84 -10.65
N GLU A 89 -13.55 14.54 -9.55
CA GLU A 89 -14.69 15.32 -9.07
C GLU A 89 -14.29 16.76 -8.76
N ASN A 90 -13.12 16.94 -8.13
CA ASN A 90 -12.62 18.25 -7.79
C ASN A 90 -12.36 19.13 -9.03
N ARG A 91 -11.75 18.55 -10.07
CA ARG A 91 -11.49 19.25 -11.35
C ARG A 91 -12.75 19.66 -12.11
N ARG A 92 -13.89 19.00 -11.85
CA ARG A 92 -15.18 19.30 -12.50
C ARG A 92 -15.91 20.47 -11.86
N ASN A 93 -15.51 20.89 -10.66
CA ASN A 93 -16.14 22.00 -9.96
C ASN A 93 -15.60 23.35 -10.44
N ILE A 94 -16.47 24.36 -10.47
CA ILE A 94 -16.14 25.75 -10.82
C ILE A 94 -15.11 26.31 -9.82
N GLU A 95 -15.22 25.90 -8.56
CA GLU A 95 -14.23 26.16 -7.51
C GLU A 95 -13.68 24.82 -7.00
N PRO A 96 -12.38 24.55 -7.14
CA PRO A 96 -11.75 23.36 -6.59
C PRO A 96 -11.92 23.31 -5.07
N ARG A 97 -12.61 22.28 -4.58
CA ARG A 97 -12.72 21.93 -3.17
C ARG A 97 -11.37 21.45 -2.64
N VAL A 98 -11.00 21.99 -1.49
CA VAL A 98 -9.86 21.51 -0.69
C VAL A 98 -10.38 20.50 0.32
N LEU A 99 -9.73 19.35 0.43
CA LEU A 99 -10.10 18.31 1.40
C LEU A 99 -9.94 18.85 2.82
N GLN A 100 -11.02 18.87 3.60
CA GLN A 100 -11.00 19.33 4.99
C GLN A 100 -10.95 18.15 5.97
N ALA A 101 -10.32 18.39 7.12
CA ALA A 101 -10.36 17.42 8.21
C ALA A 101 -11.81 17.22 8.69
N GLY A 102 -12.22 15.97 8.88
CA GLY A 102 -13.56 15.61 9.33
C GLY A 102 -14.60 15.39 8.22
N ASP A 103 -14.28 15.76 6.97
CA ASP A 103 -15.09 15.43 5.81
C ASP A 103 -15.22 13.91 5.64
N ALA A 104 -16.28 13.46 4.98
CA ALA A 104 -16.48 12.03 4.72
C ALA A 104 -15.27 11.43 3.98
N GLU A 105 -14.81 12.11 2.94
CA GLU A 105 -13.66 11.74 2.12
C GLU A 105 -12.37 11.65 2.95
N HIS A 106 -12.14 12.61 3.85
CA HIS A 106 -11.01 12.58 4.78
C HIS A 106 -11.06 11.36 5.70
N ARG A 107 -12.23 11.07 6.28
CA ARG A 107 -12.41 9.89 7.15
C ARG A 107 -12.21 8.58 6.41
N TYR A 108 -12.56 8.51 5.12
CA TYR A 108 -12.24 7.35 4.28
C TYR A 108 -10.72 7.20 4.10
N LEU A 109 -9.99 8.28 3.85
CA LEU A 109 -8.52 8.25 3.74
C LEU A 109 -7.87 7.82 5.07
N GLU A 110 -8.34 8.34 6.21
CA GLU A 110 -7.87 7.89 7.54
C GLU A 110 -8.14 6.40 7.77
N GLY A 111 -9.30 5.90 7.32
CA GLY A 111 -9.64 4.49 7.40
C GLY A 111 -8.74 3.61 6.53
N MET A 112 -8.35 4.09 5.34
CA MET A 112 -7.42 3.39 4.45
C MET A 112 -5.99 3.42 5.01
N LEU A 113 -5.55 4.55 5.57
CA LEU A 113 -4.25 4.67 6.25
C LEU A 113 -4.11 3.63 7.37
N ARG A 114 -5.11 3.54 8.26
CA ARG A 114 -5.10 2.52 9.34
C ARG A 114 -5.02 1.09 8.80
N GLN A 115 -5.68 0.81 7.68
CA GLN A 115 -5.58 -0.51 7.04
C GLN A 115 -4.18 -0.77 6.49
N MET A 116 -3.50 0.25 5.95
CA MET A 116 -2.11 0.13 5.49
C MET A 116 -1.15 -0.12 6.66
N GLU A 117 -1.28 0.63 7.75
CA GLU A 117 -0.48 0.45 8.98
C GLU A 117 -0.65 -0.95 9.59
N ASN A 118 -1.88 -1.45 9.61
CA ASN A 118 -2.17 -2.83 10.04
C ASN A 118 -1.55 -3.85 9.08
N ALA A 119 -1.66 -3.60 7.76
CA ALA A 119 -1.08 -4.48 6.76
C ALA A 119 0.45 -4.55 6.86
N ARG A 120 1.11 -3.41 7.17
CA ARG A 120 2.55 -3.34 7.41
C ARG A 120 2.95 -4.17 8.62
N THR A 121 2.25 -4.00 9.74
CA THR A 121 2.50 -4.74 10.97
C THR A 121 2.38 -6.24 10.73
N LEU A 122 1.27 -6.67 10.12
CA LEU A 122 1.05 -8.09 9.81
C LEU A 122 2.10 -8.66 8.86
N LEU A 123 2.44 -7.94 7.80
CA LEU A 123 3.45 -8.38 6.85
C LEU A 123 4.82 -8.52 7.54
N THR A 124 5.20 -7.53 8.36
CA THR A 124 6.45 -7.55 9.13
C THR A 124 6.52 -8.76 10.06
N ASP A 125 5.44 -9.03 10.80
CA ASP A 125 5.39 -10.15 11.74
C ASP A 125 5.47 -11.50 11.02
N LEU A 126 4.81 -11.63 9.87
CA LEU A 126 4.89 -12.83 9.02
C LEU A 126 6.31 -13.06 8.49
N ILE A 127 7.00 -12.00 8.06
CA ILE A 127 8.38 -12.09 7.57
C ILE A 127 9.32 -12.49 8.70
N ARG A 128 9.24 -11.84 9.87
CA ARG A 128 10.07 -12.18 11.04
C ARG A 128 9.87 -13.62 11.53
N SER A 129 8.66 -14.14 11.38
CA SER A 129 8.32 -15.52 11.76
C SER A 129 8.73 -16.56 10.71
N SER A 130 9.21 -16.13 9.54
CA SER A 130 9.61 -17.03 8.45
C SER A 130 11.05 -17.53 8.65
N PRO A 131 11.39 -18.76 8.21
CA PRO A 131 12.73 -19.35 8.39
C PRO A 131 13.89 -18.50 7.83
N GLY A 132 13.62 -17.66 6.82
CA GLY A 132 14.57 -16.71 6.26
C GLY A 132 14.55 -15.30 6.86
N GLY A 133 13.68 -15.01 7.84
CA GLY A 133 13.48 -13.69 8.44
C GLY A 133 14.24 -13.43 9.75
N SER A 134 15.16 -14.34 10.11
CA SER A 134 15.94 -14.28 11.36
C SER A 134 17.02 -13.19 11.37
N ASP A 135 17.41 -12.68 10.20
CA ASP A 135 18.27 -11.50 10.12
C ASP A 135 17.39 -10.25 10.33
N PRO A 136 17.75 -9.35 11.26
CA PRO A 136 16.93 -8.20 11.56
C PRO A 136 16.84 -7.29 10.34
N ILE A 137 15.66 -7.27 9.71
CA ILE A 137 15.25 -6.17 8.84
C ILE A 137 15.36 -4.90 9.68
N GLN A 138 16.31 -4.04 9.35
CA GLN A 138 16.50 -2.75 10.02
C GLN A 138 15.43 -1.80 9.48
N PHE A 139 14.51 -1.38 10.36
CA PHE A 139 13.43 -0.42 10.10
C PHE A 139 13.89 1.01 10.42
#